data_AF-A0A351XK45-F1
#
_entry.id   AF-A0A351XK45-F1
#
_cell.length_a   1.000
_cell.length_b   1.000
_cell.length_c   1.000
_cell.angle_alpha   90.00
_cell.angle_beta   90.00
_cell.angle_gamma   90.00
#
_symmetry.space_group_name_H-M   'P 1'
#
loop_
_entity.id
_entity.type
_entity.pdbx_description
1 polymer ?
#
loop_
_entity_poly.entity_id
_entity_poly.type
_entity_poly.pdbx_seq_one_letter_code
_entity_poly.pdbx_strand_id
1 'polypeptide(L)'
;MSKKFLTAISTVMAFVPWTILPLRENAWALESPAAEIIISCYAAFMIFSGIFTIASYLKAKAQNNLMKICIIINSIYAVGGIVVFLMMVLQKTI
;
A
#
# COMPACT_ATOMS: atom_id res chain seq x y z
N MET A 1 9.82 0.47 19.91
CA MET A 1 9.38 -0.73 19.15
C MET A 1 10.57 -1.62 18.85
N SER A 2 10.42 -2.94 18.91
CA SER A 2 11.52 -3.85 18.53
C SER A 2 11.67 -3.90 17.00
N LYS A 3 12.90 -4.08 16.50
CA LYS A 3 13.19 -4.15 15.05
C LYS A 3 12.43 -5.30 14.36
N LYS A 4 12.28 -6.43 15.07
CA LYS A 4 11.51 -7.59 14.61
C LYS A 4 10.03 -7.23 14.43
N PHE A 5 9.46 -6.46 15.35
CA PHE A 5 8.07 -6.02 15.26
C PHE A 5 7.84 -5.06 14.09
N LEU A 6 8.74 -4.09 13.85
CA LEU A 6 8.67 -3.23 12.67
C LEU A 6 8.72 -4.03 11.36
N THR A 7 9.60 -5.02 11.30
CA THR A 7 9.72 -5.91 10.15
C THR A 7 8.44 -6.71 9.94
N ALA A 8 7.85 -7.24 11.02
CA ALA A 8 6.59 -7.98 10.96
C ALA A 8 5.44 -7.11 10.43
N ILE A 9 5.30 -5.88 10.93
CA ILE A 9 4.30 -4.93 10.43
C ILE A 9 4.52 -4.66 8.94
N SER A 10 5.73 -4.27 8.52
CA SER A 10 6.03 -3.99 7.11
C SER A 10 5.77 -5.19 6.20
N THR A 11 5.94 -6.41 6.72
CA THR A 11 5.62 -7.65 6.00
C THR A 11 4.11 -7.80 5.82
N VAL A 12 3.33 -7.67 6.89
CA VAL A 12 1.86 -7.76 6.84
C VAL A 12 1.29 -6.70 5.90
N MET A 13 1.81 -5.47 5.97
CA MET A 13 1.39 -4.37 5.10
C MET A 13 1.62 -4.66 3.60
N ALA A 14 2.61 -5.49 3.25
CA ALA A 14 2.83 -5.87 1.85
C ALA A 14 1.76 -6.84 1.32
N PHE A 15 1.07 -7.57 2.19
CA PHE A 15 -0.01 -8.49 1.79
C PHE A 15 -1.36 -7.78 1.65
N VAL A 16 -1.59 -6.68 2.37
CA VAL A 16 -2.87 -5.96 2.34
C VAL A 16 -3.28 -5.53 0.93
N PRO A 17 -2.42 -4.96 0.05
CA PRO A 17 -2.83 -4.57 -1.29
C PRO A 17 -3.44 -5.71 -2.11
N TRP A 18 -3.05 -6.96 -1.88
CA TRP A 18 -3.57 -8.12 -2.59
C TRP A 18 -5.01 -8.48 -2.23
N THR A 19 -5.51 -8.03 -1.08
CA THR A 19 -6.90 -8.29 -0.67
C THR A 19 -7.91 -7.52 -1.51
N ILE A 20 -7.46 -6.55 -2.34
CA ILE A 20 -8.34 -5.87 -3.30
C ILE A 20 -8.87 -6.83 -4.38
N LEU A 21 -8.10 -7.87 -4.73
CA LEU A 21 -8.47 -8.80 -5.79
C LEU A 21 -9.75 -9.58 -5.43
N PRO A 22 -9.80 -10.34 -4.31
CA PRO A 22 -11.05 -11.01 -3.91
C PRO A 22 -12.16 -10.02 -3.54
N LEU A 23 -11.82 -8.83 -3.02
CA LEU A 23 -12.84 -7.83 -2.69
C LEU A 23 -13.61 -7.35 -3.93
N ARG A 24 -12.91 -7.16 -5.05
CA ARG A 24 -13.49 -6.68 -6.32
C ARG A 24 -14.17 -7.76 -7.16
N GLU A 25 -14.22 -9.00 -6.69
CA GLU A 25 -15.10 -10.02 -7.28
C GLU A 25 -16.58 -9.76 -6.97
N ASN A 26 -16.85 -8.97 -5.93
CA ASN A 26 -18.22 -8.60 -5.56
C ASN A 26 -18.76 -7.47 -6.44
N ALA A 27 -19.98 -7.65 -6.99
CA ALA A 27 -20.61 -6.66 -7.87
C ALA A 27 -20.73 -5.26 -7.23
N TRP A 28 -21.13 -5.18 -5.97
CA TRP A 28 -21.27 -3.91 -5.25
C TRP A 28 -19.94 -3.14 -5.12
N ALA A 29 -18.80 -3.85 -5.06
CA ALA A 29 -17.47 -3.25 -4.94
C ALA A 29 -16.96 -2.68 -6.28
N LEU A 30 -17.66 -2.96 -7.38
CA LEU A 30 -17.38 -2.44 -8.72
C LEU A 30 -18.27 -1.24 -9.09
N GLU A 31 -19.39 -1.05 -8.38
CA GLU A 31 -20.32 0.05 -8.61
C GLU A 31 -19.81 1.36 -8.01
N SER A 32 -20.08 2.49 -8.67
CA SER A 32 -19.84 3.82 -8.09
C SER A 32 -20.93 4.13 -7.06
N PRO A 33 -20.59 4.71 -5.88
CA PRO A 33 -19.30 5.27 -5.48
C PRO A 33 -18.35 4.29 -4.76
N ALA A 34 -18.80 3.07 -4.48
CA ALA A 34 -18.05 2.11 -3.69
C ALA A 34 -16.68 1.76 -4.30
N ALA A 35 -16.61 1.57 -5.62
CA ALA A 35 -15.36 1.29 -6.32
C ALA A 35 -14.31 2.40 -6.13
N GLU A 36 -14.71 3.67 -6.23
CA GLU A 36 -13.81 4.81 -6.03
C GLU A 36 -13.30 4.88 -4.58
N ILE A 37 -14.18 4.66 -3.61
CA ILE A 37 -13.80 4.67 -2.19
C ILE A 37 -12.81 3.54 -1.90
N ILE A 38 -13.08 2.33 -2.40
CA ILE A 38 -12.19 1.18 -2.22
C ILE A 38 -10.82 1.48 -2.83
N ILE A 39 -10.77 1.86 -4.10
CA ILE A 39 -9.49 2.10 -4.79
C ILE A 39 -8.70 3.23 -4.11
N SER A 40 -9.37 4.31 -3.69
CA SER A 40 -8.70 5.43 -3.01
C SER A 40 -8.17 5.04 -1.62
N CYS A 41 -8.90 4.25 -0.84
CA CYS A 41 -8.42 3.70 0.44
C CYS A 41 -7.20 2.80 0.25
N TYR A 42 -7.23 1.90 -0.73
CA TYR A 42 -6.07 1.04 -1.03
C TYR A 42 -4.87 1.84 -1.55
N ALA A 43 -5.09 2.85 -2.38
CA ALA A 43 -4.04 3.74 -2.86
C ALA A 43 -3.38 4.49 -1.68
N ALA A 44 -4.18 5.08 -0.80
CA ALA A 44 -3.67 5.75 0.40
C ALA A 44 -2.88 4.80 1.31
N PHE A 45 -3.37 3.57 1.50
CA PHE A 45 -2.69 2.55 2.29
C PHE A 45 -1.34 2.14 1.67
N MET A 46 -1.29 1.94 0.35
CA MET A 46 -0.05 1.60 -0.37
C MET A 46 1.02 2.70 -0.25
N ILE A 47 0.62 3.96 -0.31
CA ILE A 47 1.53 5.10 -0.10
C ILE A 47 2.05 5.11 1.34
N PHE A 48 1.14 4.98 2.30
CA PHE A 48 1.48 4.94 3.72
C PHE A 48 2.42 3.79 4.05
N SER A 49 2.18 2.58 3.50
CA SER A 49 3.02 1.40 3.77
C SER A 49 4.45 1.57 3.25
N GLY A 50 4.63 2.17 2.08
CA GLY A 50 5.95 2.51 1.55
C GLY A 50 6.69 3.51 2.45
N ILE A 51 6.04 4.62 2.79
CA ILE A 51 6.63 5.65 3.67
C ILE A 51 7.00 5.05 5.03
N PHE A 52 6.09 4.28 5.64
CA PHE A 52 6.32 3.63 6.93
C PHE A 52 7.51 2.65 6.87
N THR A 53 7.61 1.86 5.81
CA THR A 53 8.68 0.86 5.64
C THR A 53 10.03 1.54 5.41
N ILE A 54 10.07 2.60 4.61
CA ILE A 54 11.28 3.42 4.41
C ILE A 54 11.72 4.06 5.73
N ALA A 55 10.80 4.68 6.47
CA ALA A 55 11.10 5.28 7.76
C ALA A 55 11.62 4.25 8.78
N SER A 56 11.03 3.04 8.79
CA SER A 56 11.46 1.93 9.65
C SER A 56 12.87 1.43 9.30
N TYR A 57 13.23 1.43 8.03
CA TYR A 57 14.58 1.05 7.59
C TYR A 57 15.62 2.12 7.93
N LEU A 58 15.37 3.37 7.57
CA LEU A 58 16.34 4.46 7.70
C LEU A 58 16.47 4.98 9.14
N LYS A 59 15.34 5.26 9.82
CA LYS A 59 15.35 5.87 11.15
C LYS A 59 15.50 4.83 12.27
N ALA A 60 14.77 3.71 12.18
CA ALA A 60 14.82 2.66 13.22
C ALA A 60 15.91 1.61 12.98
N LYS A 61 16.69 1.72 11.89
CA LYS A 61 17.81 0.83 11.52
C LYS A 61 17.44 -0.66 11.58
N ALA A 62 16.23 -1.00 11.14
CA ALA A 62 15.74 -2.37 11.03
C ALA A 62 16.27 -3.02 9.73
N GLN A 63 17.57 -3.24 9.61
CA GLN A 63 18.22 -3.59 8.33
C GLN A 63 18.40 -5.11 8.08
N ASN A 64 17.49 -5.94 8.58
CA ASN A 64 17.54 -7.38 8.30
C ASN A 64 17.15 -7.68 6.83
N ASN A 65 17.46 -8.89 6.34
CA ASN A 65 17.20 -9.25 4.94
C ASN A 65 15.72 -9.18 4.57
N LEU A 66 14.83 -9.51 5.51
CA LEU A 66 13.39 -9.47 5.28
C LEU A 66 12.89 -8.03 5.10
N MET A 67 13.35 -7.08 5.92
CA MET A 67 13.00 -5.66 5.77
C MET A 67 13.51 -5.10 4.44
N LYS A 68 14.69 -5.52 3.96
CA LYS A 68 15.17 -5.10 2.63
C LYS A 68 14.19 -5.50 1.53
N ILE A 69 13.65 -6.72 1.59
CA ILE A 69 12.60 -7.19 0.67
C ILE A 69 11.34 -6.33 0.83
N CYS A 70 10.88 -6.10 2.07
CA CYS A 70 9.71 -5.27 2.33
C CYS A 70 9.83 -3.85 1.78
N ILE A 71 11.03 -3.23 1.83
CA ILE A 71 11.26 -1.91 1.24
C ILE A 71 11.01 -1.94 -0.25
N ILE A 72 11.61 -2.89 -0.96
CA ILE A 72 11.47 -2.99 -2.42
C ILE A 72 9.99 -3.12 -2.77
N ILE A 73 9.29 -4.05 -2.13
CA ILE A 73 7.87 -4.32 -2.40
C ILE A 73 6.99 -3.11 -2.05
N ASN A 74 7.07 -2.60 -0.81
CA ASN A 74 6.21 -1.49 -0.38
C ASN A 74 6.56 -0.18 -1.08
N SER A 75 7.78 -0.01 -1.61
CA SER A 75 8.14 1.17 -2.42
C SER A 75 7.49 1.09 -3.80
N ILE A 76 7.48 -0.08 -4.44
CA ILE A 76 6.74 -0.31 -5.68
C ILE A 76 5.25 -0.04 -5.46
N TYR A 77 4.68 -0.52 -4.35
CA TYR A 77 3.29 -0.23 -3.99
C TYR A 77 3.03 1.25 -3.77
N ALA A 78 3.92 1.99 -3.09
CA ALA A 78 3.75 3.43 -2.92
C ALA A 78 3.72 4.17 -4.26
N VAL A 79 4.63 3.84 -5.19
CA VAL A 79 4.60 4.40 -6.55
C VAL A 79 3.30 4.04 -7.27
N GLY A 80 2.88 2.77 -7.22
CA GLY A 80 1.61 2.32 -7.79
C GLY A 80 0.41 3.05 -7.20
N GLY A 81 0.38 3.27 -5.88
CA GLY A 81 -0.65 4.02 -5.19
C GLY A 81 -0.71 5.48 -5.62
N ILE A 82 0.43 6.14 -5.81
CA ILE A 82 0.49 7.52 -6.35
C ILE A 82 -0.09 7.56 -7.77
N VAL A 83 0.32 6.63 -8.64
CA VAL A 83 -0.16 6.58 -10.03
C VAL A 83 -1.67 6.37 -10.08
N VAL A 84 -2.20 5.41 -9.32
CA VAL A 84 -3.64 5.15 -9.23
C VAL A 84 -4.39 6.38 -8.73
N PHE A 85 -3.88 7.03 -7.67
CA PHE A 85 -4.51 8.23 -7.12
C PHE A 85 -4.56 9.37 -8.14
N LEU A 86 -3.47 9.60 -8.87
CA LEU A 86 -3.41 10.61 -9.94
C LEU A 86 -4.37 10.29 -11.09
N MET A 87 -4.45 9.02 -11.52
CA MET A 87 -5.39 8.60 -12.55
C MET A 87 -6.84 8.86 -12.15
N MET A 88 -7.22 8.57 -10.91
CA MET A 88 -8.56 8.85 -10.40
C MET A 88 -8.89 10.35 -10.42
N VAL A 89 -7.97 11.21 -10.00
CA VAL A 89 -8.16 12.66 -10.01
C VAL A 89 -8.28 13.20 -11.44
N LEU A 90 -7.43 12.72 -12.35
CA LEU A 90 -7.46 13.12 -13.76
C LEU A 90 -8.77 12.69 -14.45
N GLN A 91 -9.22 11.46 -14.26
CA GLN A 91 -10.47 10.97 -14.83
C GLN A 91 -11.70 11.73 -14.34
N LYS A 92 -11.66 12.28 -13.13
CA LYS A 92 -12.76 13.10 -12.59
C LYS A 92 -12.81 14.51 -13.17
N THR A 93 -11.71 14.97 -13.79
CA THR A 93 -11.55 16.35 -14.26
C THR A 93 -11.79 16.48 -15.78
N ILE A 94 -11.80 15.38 -16.53
CA ILE A 94 -12.07 15.29 -17.98
C ILE A 94 -13.53 14.90 -18.18
#